data_AF-A0A524P2L9-F1
#
_entry.id   AF-A0A524P2L9-F1
#
_cell.length_a   1.000
_cell.length_b   1.000
_cell.length_c   1.000
_cell.angle_alpha   90.00
_cell.angle_beta   90.00
_cell.angle_gamma   90.00
#
_symmetry.space_group_name_H-M   'P 1'
#
loop_
_entity.id
_entity.type
_entity.pdbx_description
1 polymer ?
#
loop_
_entity_poly.entity_id
_entity_poly.type
_entity_poly.pdbx_seq_one_letter_code
_entity_poly.pdbx_strand_id
1 'polypeptide(L)'
;MSETDLVLLYTRRLERAGFTYMITGSVAGVFYGEPRVTHAVDLVLALKPSEAARIVELFPLEEFYCPPLEIVVREALRAQRGHFNLIH
;
A
#
# COMPACT_ATOMS: atom_id res chain seq x y z
N MET A 1 -2.09 -23.96 3.11
CA MET A 1 -2.09 -22.59 2.56
C MET A 1 -0.68 -22.10 2.66
N SER A 2 0.01 -21.86 1.54
CA SER A 2 1.35 -21.27 1.59
C SER A 2 1.27 -19.96 2.34
N GLU A 3 2.17 -19.73 3.27
CA GLU A 3 2.30 -18.46 3.99
C GLU A 3 2.48 -17.35 2.93
N THR A 4 1.43 -16.55 2.71
CA THR A 4 1.50 -15.43 1.77
C THR A 4 2.48 -14.44 2.36
N ASP A 5 3.59 -14.20 1.67
CA ASP A 5 4.48 -13.10 1.99
C ASP A 5 3.70 -11.79 1.81
N LEU A 6 3.20 -11.26 2.94
CA LEU A 6 2.36 -10.07 3.00
C LEU A 6 3.04 -8.87 2.35
N VAL A 7 4.36 -8.75 2.49
CA VAL A 7 5.13 -7.66 1.86
C VAL A 7 5.01 -7.80 0.35
N LEU A 8 5.31 -8.98 -0.18
CA LEU A 8 5.28 -9.24 -1.61
C LEU A 8 3.86 -9.23 -2.23
N LEU A 9 2.81 -9.35 -1.41
CA LEU A 9 1.41 -9.25 -1.87
C LEU A 9 1.11 -7.84 -2.40
N TYR A 10 1.59 -6.80 -1.71
CA TYR A 10 1.38 -5.41 -2.11
C TYR A 10 2.51 -4.87 -2.99
N THR A 11 3.78 -5.13 -2.63
CA THR A 11 4.92 -4.48 -3.30
C THR A 11 5.10 -4.94 -4.74
N ARG A 12 4.86 -6.23 -5.07
CA ARG A 12 4.98 -6.71 -6.45
C ARG A 12 4.01 -6.03 -7.42
N ARG A 13 2.80 -5.70 -6.97
CA ARG A 13 1.79 -5.00 -7.78
C ARG A 13 2.24 -3.55 -8.05
N LEU A 14 2.69 -2.85 -7.00
CA LEU A 14 3.19 -1.48 -7.10
C LEU A 14 4.44 -1.38 -7.98
N GLU A 15 5.40 -2.28 -7.77
CA GLU A 15 6.66 -2.34 -8.54
C GLU A 15 6.39 -2.58 -10.03
N ARG A 16 5.55 -3.57 -10.37
CA ARG A 16 5.19 -3.87 -11.77
C ARG A 16 4.46 -2.71 -12.46
N ALA A 17 3.70 -1.92 -11.71
CA ALA A 17 3.05 -0.73 -12.22
C ALA A 17 3.95 0.51 -12.25
N GLY A 18 5.20 0.41 -11.78
CA GLY A 18 6.17 1.51 -11.78
C GLY A 18 5.85 2.60 -10.76
N PHE A 19 5.14 2.27 -9.68
CA PHE A 19 4.91 3.22 -8.58
C PHE A 19 6.18 3.36 -7.75
N THR A 20 6.51 4.60 -7.38
CA THR A 20 7.56 4.85 -6.38
C THR A 20 6.97 4.70 -4.99
N TYR A 21 7.52 3.78 -4.20
CA TYR A 21 7.09 3.54 -2.83
C TYR A 21 8.29 3.23 -1.92
N MET A 22 8.05 3.26 -0.62
CA MET A 22 9.01 2.86 0.40
C MET A 22 8.30 2.00 1.45
N ILE A 23 8.95 0.90 1.85
CA ILE A 23 8.51 0.10 3.00
C ILE A 23 8.89 0.85 4.28
N THR A 24 7.94 0.98 5.20
CA THR A 24 8.13 1.66 6.48
C THR A 24 7.55 0.83 7.64
N GLY A 25 7.40 1.46 8.80
CA GLY A 25 6.70 0.92 9.95
C GLY A 25 7.33 -0.36 10.47
N SER A 26 6.48 -1.31 10.84
CA SER A 26 6.91 -2.54 11.53
C SER A 26 7.88 -3.38 10.71
N VAL A 27 7.65 -3.51 9.40
CA VAL A 27 8.51 -4.29 8.50
C VAL A 27 9.91 -3.66 8.42
N ALA A 28 10.02 -2.34 8.23
CA ALA A 28 11.32 -1.67 8.25
C ALA A 28 12.02 -1.80 9.62
N GLY A 29 11.25 -1.74 10.71
CA GLY A 29 11.75 -1.96 12.07
C GLY A 29 12.37 -3.36 12.28
N VAL A 30 11.86 -4.39 11.62
CA VAL A 30 12.46 -5.74 11.67
C VAL A 30 13.85 -5.77 11.04
N PHE A 31 14.08 -5.01 9.97
CA PHE A 31 15.38 -5.00 9.28
C PHE A 31 16.43 -4.11 9.98
N TYR A 32 16.01 -2.99 10.56
CA TYR A 32 16.93 -1.97 11.10
C TYR A 32 16.91 -1.86 12.63
N GLY A 33 16.03 -2.60 13.32
CA GLY A 33 15.83 -2.54 14.76
C GLY A 33 15.63 -3.93 15.37
N GLU A 34 14.75 -4.03 16.37
CA GLU A 34 14.44 -5.31 17.01
C GLU A 34 13.37 -6.08 16.23
N PRO A 35 13.65 -7.33 15.81
CA PRO A 35 12.67 -8.16 15.14
C PRO A 35 11.44 -8.43 16.00
N ARG A 36 10.25 -8.24 15.42
CA ARG A 36 8.96 -8.59 16.02
C ARG A 36 8.02 -9.20 14.99
N VAL A 37 7.06 -9.99 15.46
CA VAL A 37 5.97 -10.48 14.60
C VAL A 37 5.07 -9.29 14.22
N THR A 38 4.76 -9.17 12.93
CA THR A 38 3.79 -8.22 12.39
C THR A 38 2.97 -8.87 11.29
N HIS A 39 1.70 -8.53 11.23
CA HIS A 39 0.76 -8.99 10.20
C HIS A 39 0.30 -7.84 9.30
N ALA A 40 0.95 -6.69 9.38
CA ALA A 40 0.66 -5.51 8.59
C ALA A 40 1.91 -5.04 7.85
N VAL A 41 1.68 -4.37 6.71
CA VAL A 41 2.74 -3.76 5.90
C VAL A 41 2.40 -2.30 5.73
N ASP A 42 3.30 -1.44 6.19
CA ASP A 42 3.16 0.01 6.06
C ASP A 42 3.97 0.47 4.86
N LEU A 43 3.33 1.17 3.92
CA LEU A 43 3.96 1.69 2.71
C LEU A 43 3.77 3.21 2.62
N VAL A 44 4.84 3.93 2.31
CA VAL A 44 4.75 5.32 1.82
C VAL A 44 4.73 5.27 0.30
N LEU A 45 3.67 5.79 -0.30
CA LEU A 45 3.48 5.79 -1.75
C LEU A 45 3.55 7.22 -2.29
N ALA A 46 4.38 7.45 -3.31
CA ALA A 46 4.35 8.69 -4.07
C ALA A 46 3.19 8.61 -5.07
N LEU A 47 2.05 9.21 -4.72
CA LEU A 47 0.82 9.12 -5.51
C LEU A 47 0.35 10.51 -5.95
N LYS A 48 0.25 10.73 -7.26
CA LYS A 48 -0.46 11.91 -7.79
C LYS A 48 -1.96 11.62 -7.85
N PRO A 49 -2.84 12.63 -7.69
CA PRO A 49 -4.28 12.44 -7.83
C PRO A 49 -4.69 11.82 -9.18
N SER A 50 -3.97 12.14 -10.26
CA SER A 50 -4.18 11.57 -11.59
C SER A 50 -3.89 10.06 -11.70
N GLU A 51 -3.18 9.50 -10.73
CA GLU A 51 -2.79 8.08 -10.69
C GLU A 51 -3.69 7.25 -9.77
N ALA A 52 -4.63 7.88 -9.05
CA ALA A 52 -5.50 7.20 -8.10
C ALA A 52 -6.34 6.07 -8.73
N ALA A 53 -6.80 6.25 -9.98
CA ALA A 53 -7.53 5.21 -10.71
C ALA A 53 -6.70 3.93 -10.88
N ARG A 54 -5.40 4.09 -11.18
CA ARG A 54 -4.47 2.97 -11.33
C ARG A 54 -4.28 2.20 -10.02
N ILE A 55 -4.39 2.87 -8.86
CA ILE A 55 -4.35 2.19 -7.56
C ILE A 55 -5.60 1.32 -7.35
N VAL A 56 -6.78 1.85 -7.64
CA VAL A 56 -8.03 1.08 -7.51
C VAL A 56 -8.04 -0.11 -8.48
N GLU A 57 -7.52 0.06 -9.70
CA GLU A 57 -7.38 -1.02 -10.69
C GLU A 57 -6.37 -2.10 -10.25
N LEU A 58 -5.28 -1.72 -9.56
CA LEU A 58 -4.27 -2.65 -9.07
C LEU A 58 -4.74 -3.49 -7.87
N PHE A 59 -5.69 -2.98 -7.10
CA PHE A 59 -6.24 -3.62 -5.91
C PHE A 59 -7.77 -3.78 -6.05
N PRO A 60 -8.21 -4.69 -6.93
CA PRO A 60 -9.62 -4.84 -7.27
C PRO A 60 -10.43 -5.39 -6.08
N LEU A 61 -11.71 -5.00 -5.99
CA LEU A 61 -12.57 -5.27 -4.82
C LEU A 61 -12.80 -6.77 -4.59
N GLU A 62 -12.68 -7.57 -5.65
CA GLU A 62 -12.79 -9.02 -5.63
C GLU A 62 -11.65 -9.69 -4.83
N GLU A 63 -10.49 -9.03 -4.71
CA GLU A 63 -9.31 -9.54 -4.00
C GLU A 63 -8.93 -8.70 -2.77
N PHE A 64 -9.29 -7.41 -2.75
CA PHE A 64 -8.90 -6.49 -1.70
C PHE A 64 -10.03 -5.52 -1.38
N TYR A 65 -10.20 -5.18 -0.12
CA TYR A 65 -10.76 -3.87 0.20
C TYR A 65 -9.77 -2.78 -0.22
N CYS A 66 -10.12 -2.04 -1.27
CA CYS A 66 -9.54 -0.76 -1.61
C CYS A 66 -10.65 0.31 -1.53
N PRO A 67 -10.40 1.47 -0.90
CA PRO A 67 -11.40 2.54 -0.88
C PRO A 67 -11.79 2.98 -2.30
N PRO A 68 -13.02 3.48 -2.50
CA PRO A 68 -13.45 4.00 -3.78
C PRO A 68 -12.52 5.09 -4.32
N LEU A 69 -12.46 5.24 -5.64
CA LEU A 69 -11.58 6.20 -6.33
C LEU A 69 -11.65 7.61 -5.74
N GLU A 70 -12.85 8.11 -5.46
CA GLU A 70 -13.07 9.43 -4.85
C GLU A 70 -12.35 9.61 -3.50
N ILE A 71 -12.25 8.54 -2.70
CA ILE A 71 -11.55 8.54 -1.42
C ILE A 71 -10.05 8.57 -1.66
N VAL A 72 -9.54 7.73 -2.56
CA VAL A 72 -8.10 7.70 -2.90
C VAL A 72 -7.64 9.05 -3.45
N VAL A 73 -8.42 9.67 -4.34
CA VAL A 73 -8.16 11.02 -4.86
C VAL A 73 -8.16 12.05 -3.73
N ARG A 74 -9.16 12.00 -2.84
CA ARG A 74 -9.25 12.93 -1.71
C ARG A 74 -8.04 12.80 -0.78
N GLU A 75 -7.60 11.59 -0.49
CA GLU A 75 -6.39 11.34 0.32
C GLU A 75 -5.13 11.87 -0.38
N ALA A 76 -4.97 11.64 -1.69
CA ALA A 76 -3.84 12.15 -2.46
C ALA A 76 -3.78 13.70 -2.51
N LEU A 77 -4.92 14.37 -2.34
CA LEU A 77 -5.03 15.83 -2.34
C LEU A 77 -4.84 16.48 -0.95
N ARG A 78 -4.70 15.70 0.13
CA ARG A 78 -4.58 16.27 1.48
C ARG A 78 -3.30 17.09 1.62
N ALA A 79 -3.46 18.31 2.12
CA ALA A 79 -2.33 19.22 2.37
C ALA A 79 -1.30 18.67 3.38
N GLN A 80 -1.74 17.79 4.30
CA GLN A 80 -0.90 17.17 5.32
C GLN A 80 -0.91 15.64 5.20
N ARG A 81 -0.37 15.10 4.11
CA ARG A 81 -0.16 13.65 3.86
C ARG A 81 -1.44 12.79 4.00
N GLY A 82 -1.91 12.23 2.90
CA GLY A 82 -3.03 11.28 2.88
C GLY A 82 -2.66 9.90 3.43
N HIS A 83 -3.68 9.14 3.80
CA HIS A 83 -3.54 7.73 4.13
C HIS A 83 -4.84 6.96 3.84
N PHE A 84 -4.68 5.69 3.49
CA PHE A 84 -5.79 4.75 3.42
C PHE A 84 -5.28 3.34 3.66
N ASN A 85 -6.20 2.44 3.99
CA ASN A 85 -5.88 1.03 4.21
C ASN A 85 -6.25 0.21 2.97
N LEU A 86 -5.41 -0.78 2.67
CA LEU A 86 -5.72 -1.89 1.78
C LEU A 86 -5.80 -3.16 2.64
N ILE A 87 -6.83 -3.98 2.43
CA ILE A 87 -7.04 -5.20 3.22
C ILE A 87 -7.28 -6.36 2.24
N HIS A 88 -6.59 -7.47 2.41
CA HIS A 88 -6.79 -8.70 1.64
C HIS A 88 -7.78 -9.64 2.33
#